data_AF-A0A7W1KW95-F1
#
_entry.id   AF-A0A7W1KW95-F1
#
_cell.length_a   1.000
_cell.length_b   1.000
_cell.length_c   1.000
_cell.angle_alpha   90.00
_cell.angle_beta   90.00
_cell.angle_gamma   90.00
#
_symmetry.space_group_name_H-M   'P 1'
#
loop_
_entity.id
_entity.type
_entity.pdbx_description
1 polymer ?
#
loop_
_entity_poly.entity_id
_entity_poly.type
_entity_poly.pdbx_seq_one_letter_code
_entity_poly.pdbx_strand_id
1 'polypeptide(L)'
;ISITDGQIYLQPDLFNAGQRPAVDVGISVSRVGGAAQIKAMKQVAGTLRLDLAQFRELQAFAQFGSDLDKATQAQLARGQRLTEILKQPQYQPMDVAQQVLVIWSATNGYIDDVPVENVRRFEAELLRFVENSHPGVLQSIREKKSITDDIKNDLAQVLRDFKDRWSEETAVAGRPATGGAAPQATTQGATGAQTNAAGV
;
A
#
# COMPACT_ATOMS: atom_id res chain seq x y z
N ILE A 1 30.09 -0.43 -16.63
CA ILE A 1 28.88 -1.27 -16.83
C ILE A 1 29.25 -2.69 -17.32
N SER A 2 30.37 -2.93 -18.00
CA SER A 2 30.67 -4.24 -18.62
C SER A 2 31.00 -5.39 -17.66
N ILE A 3 31.57 -5.12 -16.48
CA ILE A 3 32.13 -6.16 -15.60
C ILE A 3 31.08 -6.88 -14.75
N THR A 4 30.08 -6.19 -14.21
CA THR A 4 29.12 -6.78 -13.26
C THR A 4 27.96 -7.49 -13.94
N ASP A 5 27.43 -8.55 -13.30
CA ASP A 5 26.27 -9.34 -13.77
C ASP A 5 24.91 -8.64 -13.61
N GLY A 6 24.94 -7.36 -13.27
CA GLY A 6 23.78 -6.52 -13.05
C GLY A 6 24.18 -5.19 -12.46
N GLN A 7 23.26 -4.24 -12.48
CA GLN A 7 23.41 -2.92 -11.91
C GLN A 7 22.11 -2.52 -11.23
N ILE A 8 22.22 -2.00 -10.01
CA ILE A 8 21.14 -1.32 -9.31
C ILE A 8 21.48 0.17 -9.39
N TYR A 9 20.67 0.91 -10.14
CA TYR A 9 20.81 2.35 -10.28
C TYR A 9 19.95 3.05 -9.22
N LEU A 10 20.59 3.86 -8.40
CA LEU A 10 19.92 4.70 -7.41
C LEU A 10 19.87 6.14 -7.93
N GLN A 11 18.68 6.72 -8.02
CA GLN A 11 18.50 8.10 -8.50
C GLN A 11 18.18 9.05 -7.35
N PRO A 12 18.87 10.21 -7.25
CA PRO A 12 18.56 11.23 -6.27
C PRO A 12 17.11 11.75 -6.37
N ASP A 13 16.57 11.88 -7.58
CA ASP A 13 15.22 12.39 -7.80
C ASP A 13 14.15 11.47 -7.20
N LEU A 14 14.30 10.14 -7.36
CA LEU A 14 13.42 9.16 -6.74
C LEU A 14 13.52 9.19 -5.21
N PHE A 15 14.73 9.38 -4.68
CA PHE A 15 14.93 9.53 -3.23
C PHE A 15 14.24 10.77 -2.67
N ASN A 16 14.35 11.90 -3.38
CA ASN A 16 13.73 13.18 -3.01
C ASN A 16 12.20 13.14 -3.16
N ALA A 17 11.69 12.39 -4.13
CA ALA A 17 10.26 12.11 -4.30
C ALA A 17 9.69 11.11 -3.25
N GLY A 18 10.51 10.66 -2.29
CA GLY A 18 10.09 9.77 -1.22
C GLY A 18 10.03 8.29 -1.60
N GLN A 19 10.53 7.89 -2.77
CA GLN A 19 10.73 6.48 -3.11
C GLN A 19 12.01 5.96 -2.46
N ARG A 20 11.83 5.05 -1.50
CA ARG A 20 12.93 4.47 -0.71
C ARG A 20 12.66 2.97 -0.60
N PRO A 21 13.53 2.09 -1.13
CA PRO A 21 14.78 2.36 -1.85
C PRO A 21 14.60 3.09 -3.19
N ALA A 22 15.52 4.00 -3.53
CA ALA A 22 15.43 4.85 -4.71
C ALA A 22 15.90 4.16 -6.01
N VAL A 23 15.45 2.93 -6.23
CA VAL A 23 15.88 2.08 -7.35
C VAL A 23 15.13 2.46 -8.63
N ASP A 24 15.88 2.81 -9.66
CA ASP A 24 15.31 2.99 -11.00
C ASP A 24 15.10 1.62 -11.66
N VAL A 25 13.85 1.15 -11.71
CA VAL A 25 13.48 -0.15 -12.29
C VAL A 25 13.68 -0.22 -13.81
N GLY A 26 13.67 0.91 -14.50
CA GLY A 26 13.85 0.99 -15.96
C GLY A 26 15.31 0.84 -16.38
N ILE A 27 16.23 1.44 -15.63
CA ILE A 27 17.68 1.42 -15.92
C ILE A 27 18.39 0.28 -15.20
N SER A 28 17.87 -0.16 -14.04
CA SER A 28 18.46 -1.28 -13.30
C SER A 28 18.26 -2.60 -14.06
N VAL A 29 19.33 -3.39 -14.15
CA VAL A 29 19.35 -4.65 -14.91
C VAL A 29 19.95 -5.75 -14.06
N SER A 30 19.41 -6.96 -14.20
CA SER A 30 20.05 -8.19 -13.75
C SER A 30 20.27 -9.09 -14.97
N ARG A 31 21.51 -9.50 -15.23
CA ARG A 31 21.86 -10.44 -16.32
C ARG A 31 21.48 -11.88 -15.97
N VAL A 32 21.43 -12.21 -14.69
CA VAL A 32 20.97 -13.52 -14.19
C VAL A 32 19.45 -13.64 -14.26
N GLY A 33 18.74 -12.52 -14.06
CA GLY A 33 17.29 -12.44 -14.19
C GLY A 33 16.54 -13.40 -13.26
N GLY A 34 15.46 -14.01 -13.77
CA GLY A 34 14.59 -14.88 -12.99
C GLY A 34 15.21 -16.22 -12.56
N ALA A 35 16.43 -16.55 -12.99
CA ALA A 35 17.14 -17.74 -12.52
C ALA A 35 17.62 -17.62 -11.07
N ALA A 36 17.82 -16.38 -10.58
CA ALA A 36 18.19 -16.11 -9.19
C ALA A 36 16.99 -16.10 -8.22
N GLN A 37 15.76 -16.31 -8.71
CA GLN A 37 14.52 -16.19 -7.94
C GLN A 37 13.89 -17.56 -7.69
N ILE A 38 13.22 -17.70 -6.54
CA ILE A 38 12.32 -18.85 -6.33
C ILE A 38 11.16 -18.79 -7.34
N LYS A 39 10.62 -19.95 -7.71
CA LYS A 39 9.57 -20.05 -8.74
C LYS A 39 8.35 -19.19 -8.40
N ALA A 40 7.98 -19.11 -7.12
CA ALA A 40 6.90 -18.25 -6.63
C ALA A 40 7.16 -16.78 -6.95
N MET A 41 8.36 -16.26 -6.64
CA MET A 41 8.73 -14.87 -6.92
C MET A 41 8.76 -14.60 -8.42
N LYS A 42 9.29 -15.54 -9.23
CA LYS A 42 9.29 -15.40 -10.70
C LYS A 42 7.88 -15.30 -11.28
N GLN A 43 6.93 -16.07 -10.74
CA GLN A 43 5.54 -16.06 -11.19
C GLN A 43 4.85 -14.72 -10.91
N VAL A 44 5.14 -14.07 -9.77
CA VAL A 44 4.49 -12.81 -9.39
C VAL A 44 5.23 -11.57 -9.90
N ALA A 45 6.56 -11.59 -9.93
CA ALA A 45 7.38 -10.46 -10.35
C ALA A 45 7.47 -10.31 -11.88
N GLY A 46 7.12 -11.36 -12.64
CA GLY A 46 7.14 -11.35 -14.11
C GLY A 46 6.21 -10.30 -14.70
N THR A 47 5.00 -10.16 -14.15
CA THR A 47 4.03 -9.14 -14.56
C THR A 47 4.39 -7.76 -14.00
N LEU A 48 4.87 -7.71 -12.75
CA LEU A 48 5.22 -6.46 -12.06
C LEU A 48 6.18 -5.56 -12.87
N ARG A 49 7.22 -6.13 -13.48
CA ARG A 49 8.19 -5.35 -14.28
C ARG A 49 7.51 -4.71 -15.50
N LEU A 50 6.63 -5.45 -16.16
CA LEU A 50 5.90 -4.97 -17.32
C LEU A 50 4.92 -3.86 -16.92
N ASP A 51 4.19 -4.06 -15.82
CA ASP A 51 3.22 -3.10 -15.30
C ASP A 51 3.88 -1.77 -14.91
N LEU A 52 5.05 -1.81 -14.24
CA LEU A 52 5.82 -0.62 -13.87
C LEU A 52 6.44 0.11 -15.07
N ALA A 53 6.87 -0.64 -16.09
CA ALA A 53 7.37 -0.03 -17.32
C ALA A 53 6.26 0.74 -18.06
N GLN A 54 5.10 0.09 -18.25
CA GLN A 54 3.93 0.73 -18.86
C GLN A 54 3.43 1.90 -18.03
N PHE A 55 3.42 1.79 -16.70
CA PHE A 55 3.07 2.90 -15.81
C PHE A 55 3.94 4.13 -16.05
N ARG A 56 5.27 3.97 -16.20
CA ARG A 56 6.17 5.10 -16.44
C ARG A 56 5.95 5.75 -17.81
N GLU A 57 5.71 4.94 -18.84
CA GLU A 57 5.37 5.45 -20.17
C GLU A 57 4.07 6.26 -20.14
N LEU A 58 3.02 5.72 -19.49
CA LEU A 58 1.74 6.39 -19.34
C LEU A 58 1.83 7.63 -18.44
N GLN A 59 2.65 7.60 -17.38
CA GLN A 59 2.84 8.74 -16.49
C GLN A 59 3.50 9.91 -17.24
N ALA A 60 4.49 9.65 -18.09
CA ALA A 60 5.08 10.67 -18.94
C ALA A 60 4.06 11.23 -19.94
N PHE A 61 3.24 10.38 -20.55
CA PHE A 61 2.19 10.81 -21.48
C PHE A 61 1.07 11.63 -20.81
N ALA A 62 0.67 11.22 -19.61
CA ALA A 62 -0.35 11.89 -18.80
C ALA A 62 0.05 13.32 -18.37
N GLN A 63 1.35 13.65 -18.40
CA GLN A 63 1.80 15.04 -18.18
C GLN A 63 1.51 15.97 -19.36
N PHE A 64 1.29 15.41 -20.56
CA PHE A 64 1.07 16.16 -21.80
C PHE A 64 -0.36 16.06 -22.36
N GLY A 65 -1.12 15.04 -21.97
CA GLY A 65 -2.49 14.80 -22.44
C GLY A 65 -3.56 15.24 -21.44
N SER A 66 -4.62 15.91 -21.92
CA SER A 66 -5.72 16.40 -21.07
C SER A 66 -6.88 15.40 -20.89
N ASP A 67 -7.01 14.40 -21.77
CA ASP A 67 -8.06 13.38 -21.69
C ASP A 67 -7.44 11.99 -21.74
N LEU A 68 -7.50 11.28 -20.60
CA LEU A 68 -7.12 9.89 -20.49
C LEU A 68 -8.38 9.04 -20.44
N ASP A 69 -8.44 7.98 -21.24
CA ASP A 69 -9.53 7.01 -21.19
C ASP A 69 -9.50 6.22 -19.87
N LYS A 70 -10.63 5.59 -19.53
CA LYS A 70 -10.79 4.88 -18.24
C LYS A 70 -9.76 3.76 -18.04
N ALA A 71 -9.32 3.08 -19.11
CA ALA A 71 -8.34 2.02 -18.97
C ALA A 71 -6.96 2.59 -18.61
N THR A 72 -6.55 3.68 -19.26
CA THR A 72 -5.31 4.38 -18.92
C THR A 72 -5.34 4.94 -17.49
N GLN A 73 -6.47 5.51 -17.06
CA GLN A 73 -6.63 5.98 -15.68
C GLN A 73 -6.48 4.85 -14.67
N ALA A 74 -7.13 3.70 -14.90
CA ALA A 74 -7.01 2.53 -14.03
C ALA A 74 -5.57 2.01 -13.97
N GLN A 75 -4.87 1.99 -15.10
CA GLN A 75 -3.49 1.55 -15.17
C GLN A 75 -2.52 2.51 -14.45
N LEU A 76 -2.72 3.82 -14.61
CA LEU A 76 -1.97 4.84 -13.88
C LEU A 76 -2.19 4.73 -12.37
N ALA A 77 -3.45 4.56 -11.97
CA ALA A 77 -3.85 4.38 -10.58
C ALA A 77 -3.22 3.10 -9.97
N ARG A 78 -3.19 1.99 -10.70
CA ARG A 78 -2.52 0.76 -10.26
C ARG A 78 -1.01 0.96 -10.15
N GLY A 79 -0.38 1.57 -11.15
CA GLY A 79 1.06 1.81 -11.15
C GLY A 79 1.54 2.72 -9.99
N GLN A 80 0.74 3.71 -9.60
CA GLN A 80 0.99 4.51 -8.39
C GLN A 80 1.01 3.64 -7.13
N ARG A 81 0.03 2.74 -6.96
CA ARG A 81 -0.05 1.85 -5.80
C ARG A 81 1.07 0.81 -5.79
N LEU A 82 1.42 0.27 -6.97
CA LEU A 82 2.60 -0.60 -7.12
C LEU A 82 3.87 0.11 -6.69
N THR A 83 4.04 1.38 -7.06
CA THR A 83 5.20 2.18 -6.66
C THR A 83 5.23 2.42 -5.14
N GLU A 84 4.08 2.64 -4.50
CA GLU A 84 3.99 2.78 -3.04
C GLU A 84 4.32 1.48 -2.29
N ILE A 85 3.84 0.33 -2.76
CA ILE A 85 4.12 -0.99 -2.15
C ILE A 85 5.61 -1.33 -2.16
N LEU A 86 6.34 -0.86 -3.17
CA LEU A 86 7.78 -1.10 -3.26
C LEU A 86 8.60 -0.22 -2.31
N LYS A 87 7.96 0.69 -1.56
CA LYS A 87 8.66 1.51 -0.57
C LYS A 87 8.88 0.74 0.73
N GLN A 88 10.14 0.53 1.06
CA GLN A 88 10.56 -0.18 2.25
C GLN A 88 11.39 0.72 3.17
N PRO A 89 11.06 0.80 4.48
CA PRO A 89 11.86 1.55 5.43
C PRO A 89 13.23 0.88 5.65
N GLN A 90 14.20 1.69 6.07
CA GLN A 90 15.55 1.21 6.33
C GLN A 90 15.57 0.23 7.53
N TYR A 91 16.41 -0.80 7.44
CA TYR A 91 16.61 -1.82 8.48
C TYR A 91 15.40 -2.69 8.81
N GLN A 92 14.38 -2.71 7.95
CA GLN A 92 13.23 -3.60 8.10
C GLN A 92 13.15 -4.56 6.92
N PRO A 93 14.05 -5.57 6.82
CA PRO A 93 14.00 -6.55 5.75
C PRO A 93 12.69 -7.36 5.83
N MET A 94 12.16 -7.74 4.67
CA MET A 94 10.93 -8.52 4.56
C MET A 94 11.26 -9.94 4.11
N ASP A 95 10.61 -10.95 4.69
CA ASP A 95 10.77 -12.34 4.28
C ASP A 95 10.26 -12.57 2.85
N VAL A 96 10.85 -13.53 2.13
CA VAL A 96 10.47 -13.80 0.73
C VAL A 96 9.00 -14.21 0.59
N ALA A 97 8.44 -14.94 1.57
CA ALA A 97 7.03 -15.33 1.51
C ALA A 97 6.10 -14.14 1.68
N GLN A 98 6.47 -13.20 2.56
CA GLN A 98 5.74 -11.93 2.74
C GLN A 98 5.83 -11.07 1.47
N GLN A 99 7.02 -10.95 0.86
CA GLN A 99 7.19 -10.21 -0.39
C GLN A 99 6.31 -10.79 -1.50
N VAL A 100 6.26 -12.12 -1.63
CA VAL A 100 5.42 -12.80 -2.61
C VAL A 100 3.95 -12.51 -2.36
N LEU A 101 3.46 -12.59 -1.12
CA LEU A 101 2.08 -12.25 -0.76
C LEU A 101 1.73 -10.81 -1.15
N VAL A 102 2.58 -9.85 -0.77
CA VAL A 102 2.33 -8.43 -1.01
C VAL A 102 2.30 -8.13 -2.52
N ILE A 103 3.30 -8.61 -3.28
CA ILE A 103 3.35 -8.43 -4.73
C ILE A 103 2.17 -9.15 -5.41
N TRP A 104 1.78 -10.33 -4.93
CA TRP A 104 0.64 -11.06 -5.47
C TRP A 104 -0.67 -10.28 -5.27
N SER A 105 -0.89 -9.72 -4.08
CA SER A 105 -2.07 -8.90 -3.81
C SER A 105 -2.15 -7.69 -4.75
N ALA A 106 -1.00 -7.07 -5.01
CA ALA A 106 -0.87 -5.88 -5.84
C ALA A 106 -1.10 -6.16 -7.33
N THR A 107 -0.49 -7.22 -7.85
CA THR A 107 -0.58 -7.61 -9.26
C THR A 107 -1.95 -8.17 -9.63
N ASN A 108 -2.69 -8.74 -8.68
CA ASN A 108 -4.05 -9.24 -8.91
C ASN A 108 -5.16 -8.20 -8.61
N GLY A 109 -4.80 -6.94 -8.33
CA GLY A 109 -5.76 -5.85 -8.19
C GLY A 109 -6.50 -5.78 -6.86
N TYR A 110 -6.06 -6.51 -5.82
CA TYR A 110 -6.67 -6.45 -4.48
C TYR A 110 -6.43 -5.13 -3.75
N ILE A 111 -5.55 -4.28 -4.31
CA ILE A 111 -5.21 -2.97 -3.78
C ILE A 111 -5.83 -1.82 -4.59
N ASP A 112 -6.52 -2.12 -5.70
CA ASP A 112 -6.99 -1.10 -6.64
C ASP A 112 -8.02 -0.15 -6.00
N ASP A 113 -8.78 -0.62 -5.01
CA ASP A 113 -9.74 0.18 -4.26
C ASP A 113 -9.13 0.90 -3.04
N VAL A 114 -7.89 0.60 -2.69
CA VAL A 114 -7.20 1.23 -1.57
C VAL A 114 -6.68 2.62 -2.01
N PRO A 115 -6.97 3.71 -1.29
CA PRO A 115 -6.37 5.02 -1.55
C PRO A 115 -4.85 4.96 -1.43
N VAL A 116 -4.14 5.70 -2.30
CA VAL A 116 -2.66 5.67 -2.39
C VAL A 116 -2.01 5.98 -1.03
N GLU A 117 -2.59 6.88 -0.23
CA GLU A 117 -2.06 7.23 1.10
C GLU A 117 -2.13 6.07 2.11
N ASN A 118 -3.10 5.17 1.92
CA ASN A 118 -3.36 4.05 2.82
C ASN A 118 -2.69 2.74 2.39
N VAL A 119 -2.04 2.70 1.22
CA VAL A 119 -1.41 1.49 0.68
C VAL A 119 -0.38 0.89 1.66
N ARG A 120 0.45 1.72 2.29
CA ARG A 120 1.45 1.25 3.26
C ARG A 120 0.83 0.72 4.55
N ARG A 121 -0.30 1.30 4.97
CA ARG A 121 -1.07 0.82 6.11
C ARG A 121 -1.72 -0.53 5.78
N PHE A 122 -2.30 -0.65 4.59
CA PHE A 122 -2.88 -1.89 4.07
C PHE A 122 -1.84 -3.00 4.05
N GLU A 123 -0.64 -2.75 3.54
CA GLU A 123 0.47 -3.71 3.54
C GLU A 123 0.82 -4.19 4.96
N ALA A 124 1.05 -3.27 5.89
CA ALA A 124 1.42 -3.62 7.26
C ALA A 124 0.31 -4.42 7.97
N GLU A 125 -0.95 -4.04 7.78
CA GLU A 125 -2.10 -4.75 8.36
C GLU A 125 -2.32 -6.11 7.71
N LEU A 126 -2.15 -6.22 6.39
CA LEU A 126 -2.22 -7.49 5.67
C LEU A 126 -1.17 -8.47 6.21
N LEU A 127 0.08 -8.03 6.31
CA LEU A 127 1.16 -8.87 6.84
C LEU A 127 0.86 -9.33 8.26
N ARG A 128 0.42 -8.42 9.13
CA ARG A 128 0.02 -8.75 10.50
C ARG A 128 -1.19 -9.71 10.53
N PHE A 129 -2.16 -9.55 9.65
CA PHE A 129 -3.32 -10.43 9.57
C PHE A 129 -2.92 -11.85 9.18
N VAL A 130 -2.08 -12.00 8.14
CA VAL A 130 -1.64 -13.31 7.69
C VAL A 130 -0.75 -13.99 8.73
N GLU A 131 0.13 -13.26 9.40
CA GLU A 131 0.97 -13.83 10.46
C GLU A 131 0.16 -14.38 11.64
N ASN A 132 -0.92 -13.70 12.01
CA ASN A 132 -1.73 -14.09 13.17
C ASN A 132 -2.80 -15.13 12.83
N SER A 133 -3.47 -14.98 11.69
CA SER A 133 -4.66 -15.76 11.34
C SER A 133 -4.36 -16.90 10.36
N HIS A 134 -3.38 -16.73 9.47
CA HIS A 134 -3.12 -17.64 8.35
C HIS A 134 -1.63 -17.94 8.12
N PRO A 135 -0.83 -18.29 9.16
CA PRO A 135 0.60 -18.51 8.99
C PRO A 135 0.93 -19.68 8.04
N GLY A 136 0.00 -20.63 7.88
CA GLY A 136 0.14 -21.79 6.99
C GLY A 136 0.32 -21.43 5.52
N VAL A 137 -0.21 -20.28 5.07
CA VAL A 137 -0.02 -19.81 3.68
C VAL A 137 1.43 -19.37 3.46
N LEU A 138 2.01 -18.63 4.40
CA LEU A 138 3.41 -18.22 4.33
C LEU A 138 4.35 -19.45 4.38
N GLN A 139 4.03 -20.43 5.22
CA GLN A 139 4.79 -21.68 5.31
C GLN A 139 4.72 -22.48 3.99
N SER A 140 3.53 -22.61 3.41
CA SER A 140 3.33 -23.29 2.13
C SER A 140 4.15 -22.66 1.00
N ILE A 141 4.26 -21.32 0.97
CA ILE A 141 5.10 -20.60 0.01
C ILE A 141 6.59 -20.91 0.24
N ARG A 142 7.06 -20.95 1.50
CA ARG A 142 8.46 -21.29 1.83
C ARG A 142 8.83 -22.71 1.41
N GLU A 143 7.95 -23.67 1.66
CA GLU A 143 8.19 -25.09 1.42
C GLU A 143 8.05 -25.44 -0.07
N LYS A 144 6.93 -25.07 -0.70
CA LYS A 144 6.66 -25.41 -2.10
C LYS A 144 7.46 -24.53 -3.08
N LYS A 145 7.93 -23.35 -2.63
CA LYS A 145 8.69 -22.36 -3.42
C LYS A 145 8.02 -21.95 -4.74
N SER A 146 6.74 -22.25 -4.90
CA SER A 146 5.94 -22.06 -6.11
C SER A 146 4.50 -21.76 -5.74
N ILE A 147 3.83 -20.95 -6.57
CA ILE A 147 2.41 -20.63 -6.41
C ILE A 147 1.62 -21.71 -7.17
N THR A 148 1.30 -22.80 -6.47
CA THR A 148 0.39 -23.84 -6.98
C THR A 148 -1.05 -23.35 -6.94
N ASP A 149 -1.97 -24.02 -7.64
CA ASP A 149 -3.37 -23.58 -7.67
C ASP A 149 -4.02 -23.63 -6.27
N ASP A 150 -3.64 -24.59 -5.43
CA ASP A 150 -4.05 -24.60 -4.01
C ASP A 150 -3.60 -23.33 -3.29
N ILE A 151 -2.31 -22.95 -3.41
CA ILE A 151 -1.78 -21.73 -2.78
C ILE A 151 -2.47 -20.49 -3.33
N LYS A 152 -2.80 -20.44 -4.63
CA LYS A 152 -3.56 -19.31 -5.20
C LYS A 152 -4.94 -19.20 -4.57
N ASN A 153 -5.63 -20.32 -4.37
CA ASN A 153 -6.94 -20.34 -3.75
C ASN A 153 -6.85 -19.89 -2.29
N ASP A 154 -5.86 -20.39 -1.55
CA ASP A 154 -5.61 -19.98 -0.17
C ASP A 154 -5.28 -18.48 -0.09
N LEU A 155 -4.40 -17.97 -0.96
CA LEU A 155 -4.07 -16.55 -1.03
C LEU A 155 -5.30 -15.69 -1.37
N ALA A 156 -6.11 -16.12 -2.35
CA ALA A 156 -7.32 -15.43 -2.72
C ALA A 156 -8.33 -15.37 -1.56
N GLN A 157 -8.47 -16.48 -0.83
CA GLN A 157 -9.35 -16.55 0.34
C GLN A 157 -8.85 -15.62 1.45
N VAL A 158 -7.57 -15.71 1.82
CA VAL A 158 -6.97 -14.85 2.85
C VAL A 158 -7.09 -13.37 2.50
N LEU A 159 -6.89 -13.00 1.23
CA LEU A 159 -7.06 -11.62 0.80
C LEU A 159 -8.52 -11.16 0.83
N ARG A 160 -9.49 -12.02 0.50
CA ARG A 160 -10.92 -11.70 0.64
C ARG A 160 -11.30 -11.48 2.09
N ASP A 161 -10.93 -12.40 2.97
CA ASP A 161 -11.21 -12.30 4.41
C ASP A 161 -10.57 -11.03 5.00
N PHE A 162 -9.35 -10.68 4.57
CA PHE A 162 -8.71 -9.43 4.96
C PHE A 162 -9.43 -8.20 4.41
N LYS A 163 -9.84 -8.22 3.13
CA LYS A 163 -10.55 -7.11 2.48
C LYS A 163 -11.89 -6.81 3.12
N ASP A 164 -12.63 -7.84 3.52
CA ASP A 164 -13.91 -7.69 4.21
C ASP A 164 -13.68 -6.94 5.53
N ARG A 165 -12.72 -7.40 6.33
CA ARG A 165 -12.31 -6.72 7.58
C ARG A 165 -11.80 -5.29 7.35
N TRP A 166 -10.97 -5.09 6.33
CA TRP A 166 -10.42 -3.77 5.99
C TRP A 166 -11.53 -2.79 5.59
N SER A 167 -12.53 -3.27 4.83
CA SER A 167 -13.68 -2.45 4.42
C SER A 167 -14.55 -2.03 5.62
N GLU A 168 -14.76 -2.93 6.58
CA GLU A 168 -15.49 -2.62 7.81
C GLU A 168 -14.75 -1.57 8.65
N GLU A 169 -13.43 -1.72 8.80
CA GLU A 169 -12.60 -0.80 9.59
C GLU A 169 -12.51 0.60 8.94
N THR A 170 -12.34 0.65 7.62
CA THR A 170 -12.29 1.92 6.88
C THR A 170 -13.66 2.60 6.80
N ALA A 171 -14.76 1.85 6.76
CA ALA A 171 -16.12 2.40 6.86
C ALA A 171 -16.39 3.04 8.23
N VAL A 172 -15.84 2.49 9.31
CA VAL A 172 -15.95 3.06 10.67
C VAL A 172 -15.08 4.30 10.82
N ALA A 173 -13.87 4.32 10.26
CA ALA A 173 -12.97 5.48 10.27
C ALA A 173 -13.48 6.66 9.43
N GLY A 174 -14.40 6.43 8.49
CA GLY A 174 -15.02 7.44 7.63
C GLY A 174 -16.22 8.18 8.25
N ARG A 175 -16.64 7.87 9.48
CA ARG A 175 -17.66 8.68 10.17
C ARG A 175 -17.05 10.03 10.58
N PRO A 176 -17.57 11.18 10.11
CA PRO A 176 -17.18 12.45 10.69
C PRO A 176 -17.51 12.41 12.18
N ALA A 177 -16.56 12.80 13.02
CA ALA A 177 -16.72 12.91 14.45
C ALA A 177 -17.93 13.81 14.77
N THR A 178 -19.10 13.20 14.92
CA THR A 178 -20.31 13.89 15.38
C THR A 178 -20.25 13.83 16.90
N GLY A 179 -19.57 14.82 17.48
CA GLY A 179 -19.26 14.82 18.91
C GLY A 179 -18.79 16.17 19.41
N GLY A 180 -19.51 17.22 19.05
CA GLY A 180 -19.35 18.57 19.59
C GLY A 180 -20.71 19.21 19.81
N ALA A 181 -21.58 18.55 20.58
CA ALA A 181 -22.77 19.19 21.11
C ALA A 181 -22.31 20.35 22.01
N ALA A 182 -22.46 21.58 21.51
CA ALA A 182 -22.30 22.78 22.31
C ALA A 182 -23.17 22.68 23.56
N PRO A 183 -22.64 22.89 24.78
CA PRO A 183 -23.50 23.00 25.94
C PRO A 183 -24.33 24.28 25.79
N GLN A 184 -25.64 24.09 25.63
CA GLN A 184 -26.62 25.16 25.67
C GLN A 184 -26.49 25.87 27.02
N ALA A 185 -26.21 27.18 26.96
CA ALA A 185 -26.24 28.06 28.12
C ALA A 185 -27.65 28.01 28.74
N THR A 186 -27.76 27.36 29.88
CA THR A 186 -28.95 27.41 30.73
C THR A 186 -28.92 28.75 31.47
N THR A 187 -29.66 29.73 30.96
CA THR A 187 -30.02 30.92 31.72
C THR A 187 -31.06 30.51 32.76
N GLN A 188 -30.60 30.27 33.99
CA GLN A 188 -31.47 30.26 35.18
C GLN A 188 -31.02 31.38 36.12
N GLY A 189 -32.00 32.21 36.48
CA GLY A 189 -31.82 33.47 37.17
C GLY A 189 -31.35 33.35 38.62
N ALA A 190 -30.74 34.43 39.09
CA ALA A 190 -30.59 34.73 40.50
C ALA A 190 -31.15 36.14 40.75
N THR A 191 -32.31 36.18 41.37
CA THR A 191 -32.93 37.34 42.02
C THR A 191 -32.49 37.34 43.49
N GLY A 192 -32.10 38.50 44.03
CA GLY A 192 -31.81 38.72 45.46
C GLY A 192 -30.53 39.57 45.65
N ALA A 193 -30.58 40.90 45.80
CA ALA A 193 -31.00 41.68 46.98
C ALA A 193 -30.00 41.60 48.17
N GLN A 194 -29.23 42.69 48.37
CA GLN A 194 -28.72 43.28 49.63
C GLN A 194 -27.66 44.36 49.27
N THR A 195 -27.92 45.67 49.31
CA THR A 195 -27.95 46.65 50.44
C THR A 195 -26.62 46.92 51.17
N ASN A 196 -26.30 48.22 51.28
CA ASN A 196 -25.28 48.93 52.10
C ASN A 196 -23.83 48.92 51.56
N ALA A 197 -23.04 50.00 51.58
CA ALA A 197 -23.15 51.34 52.16
C ALA A 197 -22.10 52.27 51.49
N ALA A 198 -22.40 53.57 51.33
CA ALA A 198 -21.42 54.65 51.40
C ALA A 198 -22.18 55.99 51.45
N GLY A 199 -22.17 56.61 52.62
CA GLY A 199 -22.54 58.01 52.83
C GLY A 199 -21.28 58.87 52.94
N VAL A 200 -21.47 60.13 52.53
CA VAL A 200 -20.67 61.35 52.75
C VAL A 200 -19.34 61.45 52.03
#